data_AF-A0A962RAY7-F1
#
_entry.id   AF-A0A962RAY7-F1
#
_cell.length_a   1.000
_cell.length_b   1.000
_cell.length_c   1.000
_cell.angle_alpha   90.00
_cell.angle_beta   90.00
_cell.angle_gamma   90.00
#
_symmetry.space_group_name_H-M   'P 1'
#
loop_
_entity.id
_entity.type
_entity.pdbx_description
1 polymer ?
#
loop_
_entity_poly.entity_id
_entity_poly.type
_entity_poly.pdbx_seq_one_letter_code
_entity_poly.pdbx_strand_id
1 'polypeptide(L)'
;MKNTYTAILLGLLFVGSADAEITIPNLIASSRAVSGGENYDSDYQFVKSNYPSANGPQLFYAAVVEAHIGNEIESLKYLIAGQIRSTTDMSLFKPATESDKQLMAELYGMIFYQFGGAGGNAIYQDEAIYTKVFENILSYTPVTEESYSPGWGYTDAPSSEEYSAAISKSKDHRIKQLTDLVALLQNEEYVALNKELEELQKQPDGGGKRALELINKMRGISGAPKVPMPQ
;
A
#
# COMPACT_ATOMS: atom_id res chain seq x y z
N MET A 1 -29.18 -52.66 38.76
CA MET A 1 -29.02 -51.21 39.03
C MET A 1 -27.98 -50.68 38.07
N LYS A 2 -28.33 -49.64 37.29
CA LYS A 2 -27.46 -49.04 36.26
C LYS A 2 -26.46 -48.10 36.93
N ASN A 3 -25.16 -48.34 36.77
CA ASN A 3 -24.11 -47.39 37.14
C ASN A 3 -23.75 -46.54 35.93
N THR A 4 -24.14 -45.27 35.97
CA THR A 4 -23.68 -44.21 35.07
C THR A 4 -22.61 -43.41 35.79
N TYR A 5 -21.36 -43.49 35.33
CA TYR A 5 -20.31 -42.55 35.71
C TYR A 5 -20.13 -41.52 34.60
N THR A 6 -20.42 -40.28 34.98
CA THR A 6 -20.33 -39.05 34.21
C THR A 6 -18.88 -38.76 33.84
N ALA A 7 -18.58 -38.71 32.54
CA ALA A 7 -17.34 -38.13 32.05
C ALA A 7 -17.43 -36.61 32.18
N ILE A 8 -16.63 -36.03 33.07
CA ILE A 8 -16.43 -34.58 33.16
C ILE A 8 -15.56 -34.18 31.97
N LEU A 9 -16.19 -33.63 30.93
CA LEU A 9 -15.52 -32.99 29.82
C LEU A 9 -14.93 -31.68 30.35
N LEU A 10 -13.61 -31.62 30.51
CA LEU A 10 -12.87 -30.38 30.74
C LEU A 10 -13.07 -29.49 29.50
N GLY A 11 -13.99 -28.55 29.58
CA GLY A 11 -14.11 -27.47 28.60
C GLY A 11 -12.89 -26.56 28.73
N LEU A 12 -11.93 -26.74 27.83
CA LEU A 12 -10.97 -25.70 27.47
C LEU A 12 -11.79 -24.54 26.89
N LEU A 13 -12.12 -23.57 27.74
CA LEU A 13 -12.53 -22.25 27.30
C LEU A 13 -11.31 -21.61 26.65
N PHE A 14 -11.23 -21.68 25.32
CA PHE A 14 -10.41 -20.75 24.55
C PHE A 14 -10.96 -19.35 24.83
N VAL A 15 -10.28 -18.64 25.73
CA VAL A 15 -10.49 -17.22 25.95
C VAL A 15 -10.12 -16.53 24.65
N GLY A 16 -11.08 -15.83 24.05
CA GLY A 16 -10.97 -15.20 22.74
C GLY A 16 -9.68 -14.40 22.61
N SER A 17 -9.00 -14.60 21.48
CA SER A 17 -7.99 -13.67 20.99
C SER A 17 -8.62 -12.28 20.97
N ALA A 18 -8.06 -11.36 21.74
CA ALA A 18 -8.24 -9.95 21.47
C ALA A 18 -7.57 -9.71 20.12
N ASP A 19 -8.37 -9.77 19.04
CA ASP A 19 -7.91 -9.46 17.70
C ASP A 19 -7.39 -8.02 17.73
N ALA A 20 -6.07 -7.89 17.68
CA ALA A 20 -5.39 -6.63 17.86
C ALA A 20 -5.54 -5.83 16.57
N GLU A 21 -6.47 -4.87 16.55
CA GLU A 21 -6.68 -3.96 15.44
C GLU A 21 -5.35 -3.43 14.86
N ILE A 22 -5.20 -3.46 13.53
CA ILE A 22 -4.04 -2.90 12.85
C ILE A 22 -3.97 -1.39 13.10
N THR A 23 -2.88 -0.96 13.72
CA THR A 23 -2.58 0.41 14.11
C THR A 23 -1.19 0.80 13.60
N ILE A 24 -0.88 2.10 13.62
CA ILE A 24 0.47 2.58 13.25
C ILE A 24 1.57 1.87 14.07
N PRO A 25 1.48 1.75 15.40
CA PRO A 25 2.56 1.14 16.19
C PRO A 25 2.80 -0.35 15.91
N ASN A 26 1.75 -1.11 15.56
CA ASN A 26 1.88 -2.54 15.32
C ASN A 26 2.03 -2.92 13.83
N LEU A 27 1.77 -2.00 12.89
CA LEU A 27 1.72 -2.28 11.45
C LEU A 27 2.90 -3.09 10.94
N ILE A 28 4.14 -2.71 11.26
CA ILE A 28 5.35 -3.40 10.79
C ILE A 28 5.50 -4.78 11.42
N ALA A 29 5.18 -4.91 12.72
CA ALA A 29 5.26 -6.19 13.41
C ALA A 29 4.20 -7.16 12.87
N SER A 30 2.96 -6.71 12.71
CA SER A 30 1.87 -7.50 12.12
C SER A 30 2.20 -7.90 10.69
N SER A 31 2.68 -6.96 9.86
CA SER A 31 3.08 -7.23 8.47
C SER A 31 4.15 -8.32 8.35
N ARG A 32 5.08 -8.39 9.31
CA ARG A 32 6.12 -9.44 9.35
C ARG A 32 5.61 -10.78 9.86
N ALA A 33 4.52 -10.77 10.62
CA ALA A 33 3.91 -11.96 11.22
C ALA A 33 2.88 -12.64 10.29
N VAL A 34 2.56 -12.01 9.14
CA VAL A 34 1.68 -12.61 8.13
C VAL A 34 2.16 -14.02 7.78
N SER A 35 1.24 -14.98 7.87
CA SER A 35 1.44 -16.35 7.46
C SER A 35 0.60 -16.65 6.22
N GLY A 36 1.02 -17.59 5.38
CA GLY A 36 0.53 -17.86 4.01
C GLY A 36 -0.96 -18.20 3.79
N GLY A 37 -1.90 -17.89 4.69
CA GLY A 37 -3.32 -18.22 4.52
C GLY A 37 -4.28 -17.05 4.77
N GLU A 38 -4.96 -16.58 3.71
CA GLU A 38 -5.98 -15.51 3.76
C GLU A 38 -7.14 -15.76 4.74
N ASN A 39 -7.56 -17.02 4.87
CA ASN A 39 -8.86 -17.37 5.46
C ASN A 39 -8.91 -17.27 6.99
N TYR A 40 -7.78 -17.02 7.64
CA TYR A 40 -7.67 -17.01 9.10
C TYR A 40 -7.28 -15.65 9.69
N ASP A 41 -7.02 -14.66 8.84
CA ASP A 41 -6.60 -13.32 9.27
C ASP A 41 -7.82 -12.39 9.36
N SER A 42 -8.34 -12.20 10.57
CA SER A 42 -9.56 -11.40 10.80
C SER A 42 -9.37 -9.92 10.43
N ASP A 43 -8.18 -9.36 10.63
CA ASP A 43 -7.85 -7.99 10.24
C ASP A 43 -7.90 -7.81 8.72
N TYR A 44 -7.28 -8.72 7.97
CA TYR A 44 -7.34 -8.69 6.51
C TYR A 44 -8.78 -8.85 5.99
N GLN A 45 -9.56 -9.79 6.56
CA GLN A 45 -10.96 -9.98 6.15
C GLN A 45 -11.82 -8.75 6.47
N PHE A 46 -11.55 -8.06 7.58
CA PHE A 46 -12.18 -6.79 7.90
C PHE A 46 -11.87 -5.74 6.84
N VAL A 47 -10.60 -5.55 6.47
CA VAL A 47 -10.19 -4.57 5.46
C VAL A 47 -10.78 -4.90 4.09
N LYS A 48 -10.77 -6.16 3.67
CA LYS A 48 -11.35 -6.61 2.40
C LYS A 48 -12.84 -6.31 2.32
N SER A 49 -13.57 -6.51 3.42
CA SER A 49 -15.02 -6.26 3.51
C SER A 49 -15.36 -4.78 3.66
N ASN A 50 -14.45 -3.97 4.19
CA ASN A 50 -14.64 -2.55 4.49
C ASN A 50 -13.64 -1.65 3.73
N TYR A 51 -13.21 -2.07 2.53
CA TYR A 51 -12.15 -1.39 1.78
C TYR A 51 -12.33 0.13 1.65
N PRO A 52 -13.54 0.68 1.39
CA PRO A 52 -13.76 2.13 1.37
C PRO A 52 -13.57 2.82 2.73
N SER A 53 -13.86 2.14 3.83
CA SER A 53 -13.83 2.70 5.18
C SER A 53 -12.51 2.41 5.93
N ALA A 54 -11.69 1.51 5.40
CA ALA A 54 -10.38 1.18 5.96
C ALA A 54 -9.44 2.39 5.96
N ASN A 55 -8.70 2.55 7.05
CA ASN A 55 -7.69 3.60 7.18
C ASN A 55 -6.36 3.21 6.50
N GLY A 56 -5.43 4.17 6.44
CA GLY A 56 -4.12 3.97 5.82
C GLY A 56 -3.36 2.71 6.30
N PRO A 57 -3.10 2.57 7.62
CA PRO A 57 -2.42 1.41 8.19
C PRO A 57 -3.07 0.06 7.82
N GLN A 58 -4.40 -0.01 7.91
CA GLN A 58 -5.18 -1.19 7.55
C GLN A 58 -4.99 -1.57 6.07
N LEU A 59 -5.02 -0.59 5.17
CA LEU A 59 -4.78 -0.80 3.74
C LEU A 59 -3.34 -1.28 3.48
N PHE A 60 -2.35 -0.73 4.17
CA PHE A 60 -0.97 -1.23 4.05
C PHE A 60 -0.80 -2.66 4.53
N TYR A 61 -1.47 -3.03 5.62
CA TYR A 61 -1.47 -4.42 6.08
C TYR A 61 -2.08 -5.36 5.04
N ALA A 62 -3.25 -5.03 4.50
CA ALA A 62 -3.88 -5.82 3.43
C ALA A 62 -2.97 -5.95 2.19
N ALA A 63 -2.24 -4.90 1.83
CA ALA A 63 -1.26 -4.95 0.74
C ALA A 63 -0.17 -5.99 0.99
N VAL A 64 0.33 -6.10 2.22
CA VAL A 64 1.34 -7.10 2.60
C VAL A 64 0.76 -8.51 2.57
N VAL A 65 -0.46 -8.69 3.07
CA VAL A 65 -1.14 -10.00 3.04
C VAL A 65 -1.29 -10.49 1.60
N GLU A 66 -1.82 -9.64 0.70
CA GLU A 66 -1.96 -9.96 -0.73
C GLU A 66 -0.61 -10.23 -1.42
N ALA A 67 0.46 -9.51 -1.05
CA ALA A 67 1.79 -9.78 -1.58
C ALA A 67 2.29 -11.16 -1.12
N HIS A 68 2.08 -11.52 0.14
CA HIS A 68 2.57 -12.76 0.72
C HIS A 68 1.93 -14.00 0.09
N ILE A 69 0.68 -13.88 -0.36
CA ILE A 69 -0.05 -14.94 -1.08
C ILE A 69 0.15 -14.90 -2.60
N GLY A 70 0.96 -13.97 -3.11
CA GLY A 70 1.30 -13.87 -4.53
C GLY A 70 0.28 -13.14 -5.41
N ASN A 71 -0.65 -12.37 -4.82
CA ASN A 71 -1.62 -11.58 -5.56
C ASN A 71 -1.14 -10.14 -5.75
N GLU A 72 -0.19 -9.96 -6.68
CA GLU A 72 0.52 -8.69 -6.87
C GLU A 72 -0.41 -7.51 -7.23
N ILE A 73 -1.49 -7.75 -7.98
CA ILE A 73 -2.40 -6.68 -8.42
C ILE A 73 -3.29 -6.19 -7.28
N GLU A 74 -3.85 -7.09 -6.47
CA GLU A 74 -4.61 -6.67 -5.28
C GLU A 74 -3.68 -6.05 -4.24
N SER A 75 -2.47 -6.59 -4.06
CA SER A 75 -1.45 -5.97 -3.20
C SER A 75 -1.21 -4.52 -3.60
N LEU A 76 -1.00 -4.26 -4.90
CA LEU A 76 -0.76 -2.92 -5.42
C LEU A 76 -1.98 -2.01 -5.28
N LYS A 77 -3.20 -2.54 -5.46
CA LYS A 77 -4.45 -1.82 -5.20
C LYS A 77 -4.50 -1.31 -3.75
N TYR A 78 -4.29 -2.18 -2.77
CA TYR A 78 -4.30 -1.76 -1.36
C TYR A 78 -3.13 -0.83 -1.02
N LEU A 79 -1.94 -1.08 -1.57
CA LEU A 79 -0.77 -0.23 -1.36
C LEU A 79 -1.03 1.21 -1.81
N ILE A 80 -1.52 1.39 -3.05
CA ILE A 80 -1.79 2.72 -3.59
C ILE A 80 -2.96 3.38 -2.87
N ALA A 81 -4.01 2.62 -2.54
CA ALA A 81 -5.12 3.12 -1.74
C ALA A 81 -4.65 3.61 -0.36
N GLY A 82 -3.77 2.86 0.29
CA GLY A 82 -3.15 3.22 1.57
C GLY A 82 -2.30 4.48 1.47
N GLN A 83 -1.50 4.63 0.39
CA GLN A 83 -0.72 5.85 0.12
C GLN A 83 -1.64 7.07 -0.06
N ILE A 84 -2.67 6.96 -0.90
CA ILE A 84 -3.64 8.04 -1.16
C ILE A 84 -4.39 8.40 0.14
N ARG A 85 -4.89 7.40 0.85
CA ARG A 85 -5.64 7.58 2.10
C ARG A 85 -4.79 8.28 3.15
N SER A 86 -3.62 7.73 3.44
CA SER A 86 -2.75 8.24 4.51
C SER A 86 -2.24 9.65 4.21
N THR A 87 -1.86 9.94 2.97
CA THR A 87 -1.36 11.28 2.60
C THR A 87 -2.46 12.33 2.66
N THR A 88 -3.67 12.00 2.24
CA THR A 88 -4.83 12.87 2.43
C THR A 88 -5.16 13.04 3.91
N ASP A 89 -5.15 11.96 4.69
CA ASP A 89 -5.44 12.04 6.12
C ASP A 89 -4.46 12.94 6.86
N MET A 90 -3.16 12.79 6.62
CA MET A 90 -2.11 13.63 7.19
C MET A 90 -2.26 15.11 6.81
N SER A 91 -2.87 15.40 5.66
CA SER A 91 -3.08 16.78 5.21
C SER A 91 -4.30 17.46 5.84
N LEU A 92 -5.28 16.68 6.32
CA LEU A 92 -6.57 17.19 6.77
C LEU A 92 -6.84 16.97 8.27
N PHE A 93 -6.49 15.80 8.82
CA PHE A 93 -6.72 15.46 10.22
C PHE A 93 -5.55 15.93 11.09
N LYS A 94 -5.64 17.15 11.61
CA LYS A 94 -4.59 17.75 12.45
C LYS A 94 -4.46 16.99 13.78
N PRO A 95 -3.26 16.53 14.16
CA PRO A 95 -3.07 15.78 15.41
C PRO A 95 -3.46 16.61 16.63
N ALA A 96 -4.17 16.00 17.59
CA ALA A 96 -4.65 16.65 18.80
C ALA A 96 -3.55 16.85 19.86
N THR A 97 -2.58 15.93 19.90
CA THR A 97 -1.48 15.93 20.88
C THR A 97 -0.12 15.70 20.22
N GLU A 98 0.98 15.91 20.96
CA GLU A 98 2.31 15.54 20.47
C GLU A 98 2.47 14.02 20.27
N SER A 99 1.74 13.19 21.03
CA SER A 99 1.71 11.74 20.80
C SER A 99 1.06 11.41 19.45
N ASP A 100 -0.03 12.08 19.09
CA ASP A 100 -0.71 11.90 17.80
C ASP A 100 0.17 12.36 16.63
N LYS A 101 0.90 13.45 16.81
CA LYS A 101 1.87 13.96 15.84
C LYS A 101 3.03 12.98 15.64
N GLN A 102 3.48 12.32 16.70
CA GLN A 102 4.49 11.27 16.61
C GLN A 102 3.97 10.06 15.82
N LEU A 103 2.73 9.61 16.06
CA LEU A 103 2.09 8.54 15.27
C LEU A 103 1.99 8.93 13.80
N MET A 104 1.54 10.15 13.50
CA MET A 104 1.47 10.67 12.14
C MET A 104 2.86 10.70 11.47
N ALA A 105 3.90 11.12 12.19
CA ALA A 105 5.28 11.14 11.68
C ALA A 105 5.84 9.73 11.46
N GLU A 106 5.50 8.76 12.32
CA GLU A 106 5.86 7.35 12.13
C GLU A 106 5.21 6.78 10.88
N LEU A 107 3.91 7.03 10.66
CA LEU A 107 3.23 6.62 9.44
C LEU A 107 3.85 7.26 8.20
N TYR A 108 4.20 8.55 8.25
CA TYR A 108 4.92 9.22 7.17
C TYR A 108 6.27 8.53 6.86
N GLY A 109 7.03 8.18 7.90
CA GLY A 109 8.24 7.39 7.77
C GLY A 109 7.98 6.03 7.12
N MET A 110 6.92 5.33 7.53
CA MET A 110 6.52 4.05 6.96
C MET A 110 6.19 4.14 5.47
N ILE A 111 5.46 5.17 5.06
CA ILE A 111 5.12 5.42 3.66
C ILE A 111 6.38 5.65 2.83
N PHE A 112 7.39 6.33 3.36
CA PHE A 112 8.59 6.63 2.61
C PHE A 112 9.55 5.43 2.52
N TYR A 113 9.77 4.71 3.61
CA TYR A 113 10.82 3.68 3.71
C TYR A 113 10.33 2.24 3.51
N GLN A 114 9.07 1.92 3.81
CA GLN A 114 8.53 0.55 3.77
C GLN A 114 7.44 0.38 2.71
N PHE A 115 6.50 1.33 2.65
CA PHE A 115 5.38 1.31 1.71
C PHE A 115 5.58 2.30 0.56
N GLY A 116 6.84 2.68 0.33
CA GLY A 116 7.23 3.58 -0.75
C GLY A 116 7.23 2.84 -2.09
N GLY A 117 7.05 3.60 -3.17
CA GLY A 117 7.15 3.08 -4.53
C GLY A 117 5.82 2.70 -5.15
N ALA A 118 5.90 2.03 -6.30
CA ALA A 118 4.78 1.74 -7.18
C ALA A 118 4.59 0.24 -7.44
N GLY A 119 5.30 -0.64 -6.72
CA GLY A 119 5.40 -2.06 -7.09
C GLY A 119 6.49 -2.31 -8.15
N GLY A 120 6.54 -3.54 -8.67
CA GLY A 120 7.58 -3.96 -9.61
C GLY A 120 7.42 -3.35 -11.01
N ASN A 121 8.53 -3.07 -11.69
CA ASN A 121 8.52 -2.46 -13.03
C ASN A 121 7.76 -3.30 -14.08
N ALA A 122 7.76 -4.64 -13.95
CA ALA A 122 7.08 -5.54 -14.88
C ALA A 122 5.57 -5.25 -15.00
N ILE A 123 4.93 -4.80 -13.91
CA ILE A 123 3.52 -4.40 -13.87
C ILE A 123 3.24 -3.27 -14.87
N TYR A 124 4.19 -2.34 -15.01
CA TYR A 124 4.04 -1.14 -15.83
C TYR A 124 4.54 -1.29 -17.26
N GLN A 125 5.10 -2.45 -17.59
CA GLN A 125 5.48 -2.80 -18.96
C GLN A 125 4.36 -3.54 -19.71
N ASP A 126 3.41 -4.12 -18.97
CA ASP A 126 2.22 -4.78 -19.52
C ASP A 126 1.02 -3.84 -19.50
N GLU A 127 0.45 -3.57 -20.68
CA GLU A 127 -0.68 -2.66 -20.87
C GLU A 127 -1.95 -3.08 -20.16
N ALA A 128 -2.29 -4.37 -20.21
CA ALA A 128 -3.48 -4.86 -19.53
C ALA A 128 -3.33 -4.69 -18.01
N ILE A 129 -2.12 -4.92 -17.49
CA ILE A 129 -1.85 -4.84 -16.07
C ILE A 129 -1.87 -3.39 -15.57
N TYR A 130 -1.13 -2.47 -16.17
CA TYR A 130 -1.13 -1.07 -15.68
C TYR A 130 -2.50 -0.41 -15.87
N THR A 131 -3.25 -0.79 -16.91
CA THR A 131 -4.63 -0.31 -17.11
C THR A 131 -5.48 -0.70 -15.92
N LYS A 132 -5.36 -1.95 -15.44
CA LYS A 132 -6.09 -2.41 -14.25
C LYS A 132 -5.71 -1.64 -13.00
N VAL A 133 -4.43 -1.30 -12.83
CA VAL A 133 -3.96 -0.46 -11.72
C VAL A 133 -4.60 0.93 -11.78
N PHE A 134 -4.65 1.57 -12.95
CA PHE A 134 -5.28 2.88 -13.11
C PHE A 134 -6.79 2.84 -12.84
N GLU A 135 -7.49 1.82 -13.32
CA GLU A 135 -8.89 1.59 -12.99
C GLU A 135 -9.13 1.44 -11.48
N ASN A 136 -8.27 0.68 -10.79
CA ASN A 136 -8.36 0.51 -9.34
C ASN A 136 -8.17 1.84 -8.59
N ILE A 137 -7.25 2.71 -9.06
CA ILE A 137 -7.09 4.07 -8.50
C ILE A 137 -8.35 4.91 -8.77
N LEU A 138 -8.81 4.93 -10.03
CA LEU A 138 -9.95 5.74 -10.46
C LEU A 138 -11.26 5.33 -9.77
N SER A 139 -11.45 4.04 -9.51
CA SER A 139 -12.62 3.50 -8.80
C SER A 139 -12.52 3.57 -7.28
N TYR A 140 -11.35 3.86 -6.71
CA TYR A 140 -11.22 4.02 -5.27
C TYR A 140 -11.95 5.28 -4.79
N THR A 141 -12.93 5.07 -3.91
CA THR A 141 -13.76 6.10 -3.28
C THR A 141 -13.80 5.85 -1.78
N PRO A 142 -12.81 6.36 -1.00
CA PRO A 142 -12.82 6.21 0.44
C PRO A 142 -13.98 6.98 1.08
N VAL A 143 -14.46 6.45 2.20
CA VAL A 143 -15.53 7.03 3.01
C VAL A 143 -14.98 7.41 4.39
N THR A 144 -15.32 8.61 4.86
CA THR A 144 -15.05 9.09 6.23
C THR A 144 -16.36 9.20 6.98
N GLU A 145 -16.72 8.14 7.69
CA GLU A 145 -17.87 8.13 8.60
C GLU A 145 -17.56 8.90 9.89
N GLU A 146 -18.58 9.17 10.72
CA GLU A 146 -18.39 9.87 12.00
C GLU A 146 -17.41 9.13 12.94
N SER A 147 -17.35 7.80 12.85
CA SER A 147 -16.42 6.96 13.61
C SER A 147 -15.06 6.76 12.93
N TYR A 148 -14.77 7.45 11.82
CA TYR A 148 -13.50 7.27 11.12
C TYR A 148 -12.30 7.73 11.95
N SER A 149 -11.28 6.89 12.00
CA SER A 149 -9.99 7.18 12.64
C SER A 149 -8.85 7.00 11.63
N PRO A 150 -8.02 8.04 11.41
CA PRO A 150 -6.83 7.92 10.58
C PRO A 150 -5.68 7.15 11.27
N GLY A 151 -5.88 6.71 12.52
CA GLY A 151 -4.87 6.05 13.35
C GLY A 151 -4.21 6.96 14.40
N TRP A 152 -4.67 8.21 14.54
CA TRP A 152 -4.28 9.16 15.58
C TRP A 152 -5.48 10.03 16.00
N GLY A 153 -5.42 10.61 17.19
CA GLY A 153 -6.42 11.58 17.66
C GLY A 153 -6.26 12.94 16.96
N TYR A 154 -7.36 13.58 16.60
CA TYR A 154 -7.36 14.84 15.84
C TYR A 154 -8.25 15.92 16.44
N THR A 155 -7.94 17.20 16.17
CA THR A 155 -8.71 18.34 16.71
C THR A 155 -10.02 18.57 15.96
N ASP A 156 -9.97 18.46 14.64
CA ASP A 156 -11.09 18.74 13.75
C ASP A 156 -11.10 17.71 12.61
N ALA A 157 -12.31 17.24 12.26
CA ALA A 157 -12.51 16.45 11.05
C ALA A 157 -12.78 17.37 9.86
N PRO A 158 -12.24 17.08 8.66
CA PRO A 158 -12.62 17.80 7.45
C PRO A 158 -14.08 17.52 7.09
N SER A 159 -14.67 18.41 6.30
CA SER A 159 -15.97 18.12 5.70
C SER A 159 -15.84 16.99 4.66
N SER A 160 -16.93 16.28 4.38
CA SER A 160 -16.95 15.24 3.34
C SER A 160 -16.56 15.78 1.95
N GLU A 161 -16.95 17.02 1.64
CA GLU A 161 -16.58 17.70 0.39
C GLU A 161 -15.07 17.99 0.32
N GLU A 162 -14.51 18.56 1.39
CA GLU A 162 -13.07 18.84 1.49
C GLU A 162 -12.25 17.55 1.37
N TYR A 163 -12.67 16.50 2.07
CA TYR A 163 -12.01 15.20 2.00
C TYR A 163 -12.06 14.60 0.59
N SER A 164 -13.24 14.62 -0.04
CA SER A 164 -13.42 14.12 -1.41
C SER A 164 -12.56 14.87 -2.42
N ALA A 165 -12.47 16.20 -2.30
CA ALA A 165 -11.62 17.03 -3.16
C ALA A 165 -10.13 16.69 -2.97
N ALA A 166 -9.67 16.51 -1.73
CA ALA A 166 -8.30 16.12 -1.44
C ALA A 166 -7.96 14.73 -1.99
N ILE A 167 -8.87 13.76 -1.85
CA ILE A 167 -8.73 12.42 -2.46
C ILE A 167 -8.63 12.51 -3.98
N SER A 168 -9.50 13.28 -4.63
CA SER A 168 -9.43 13.45 -6.09
C SER A 168 -8.06 13.99 -6.52
N LYS A 169 -7.57 15.03 -5.84
CA LYS A 169 -6.25 15.61 -6.11
C LYS A 169 -5.11 14.60 -5.89
N SER A 170 -5.16 13.82 -4.81
CA SER A 170 -4.18 12.77 -4.52
C SER A 170 -4.20 11.66 -5.58
N LYS A 171 -5.38 11.25 -6.06
CA LYS A 171 -5.54 10.31 -7.18
C LYS A 171 -4.94 10.85 -8.48
N ASP A 172 -5.26 12.09 -8.85
CA ASP A 172 -4.73 12.72 -10.07
C ASP A 172 -3.21 12.81 -10.04
N HIS A 173 -2.65 13.22 -8.88
CA HIS A 173 -1.21 13.26 -8.70
C HIS A 173 -0.57 11.88 -8.85
N ARG A 174 -1.17 10.85 -8.23
CA ARG A 174 -0.66 9.49 -8.27
C ARG A 174 -0.74 8.90 -9.68
N ILE A 175 -1.87 9.08 -10.36
CA ILE A 175 -2.04 8.70 -11.76
C ILE A 175 -0.94 9.33 -12.60
N LYS A 176 -0.72 10.65 -12.48
CA LYS A 176 0.33 11.32 -13.23
C LYS A 176 1.71 10.69 -12.98
N GLN A 177 2.08 10.45 -11.73
CA GLN A 177 3.37 9.81 -11.40
C GLN A 177 3.52 8.44 -12.09
N LEU A 178 2.46 7.64 -12.09
CA LEU A 178 2.49 6.31 -12.70
C LEU A 178 2.44 6.37 -14.23
N THR A 179 1.71 7.33 -14.82
CA THR A 179 1.74 7.60 -16.27
C THR A 179 3.16 7.95 -16.71
N ASP A 180 3.85 8.83 -15.98
CA ASP A 180 5.24 9.19 -16.27
C ASP A 180 6.17 7.96 -16.16
N LEU A 181 5.93 7.08 -15.17
CA LEU A 181 6.66 5.81 -15.00
C LEU A 181 6.41 4.82 -16.15
N VAL A 182 5.15 4.58 -16.53
CA VAL A 182 4.79 3.71 -17.65
C VAL A 182 5.44 4.22 -18.93
N ALA A 183 5.37 5.53 -19.18
CA ALA A 183 6.01 6.14 -20.34
C ALA A 183 7.51 5.82 -20.37
N LEU A 184 8.19 5.98 -19.23
CA LEU A 184 9.62 5.67 -19.12
C LEU A 184 9.90 4.17 -19.36
N LEU A 185 9.07 3.29 -18.81
CA LEU A 185 9.24 1.83 -18.92
C LEU A 185 8.80 1.26 -20.28
N GLN A 186 8.05 2.02 -21.09
CA GLN A 186 7.76 1.72 -22.49
C GLN A 186 8.82 2.23 -23.45
N ASN A 187 9.79 3.04 -22.98
CA ASN A 187 10.89 3.49 -23.81
C ASN A 187 11.93 2.36 -23.96
N GLU A 188 12.04 1.79 -25.18
CA GLU A 188 12.94 0.66 -25.46
C GLU A 188 14.41 0.96 -25.13
N GLU A 189 14.88 2.18 -25.39
CA GLU A 189 16.26 2.59 -25.06
C GLU A 189 16.46 2.59 -23.54
N TYR A 190 15.51 3.16 -22.78
CA TYR A 190 15.56 3.15 -21.32
C TYR A 190 15.60 1.72 -20.79
N VAL A 191 14.71 0.84 -21.28
CA VAL A 191 14.63 -0.56 -20.85
C VAL A 191 15.92 -1.31 -21.15
N ALA A 192 16.50 -1.12 -22.34
CA ALA A 192 17.76 -1.75 -22.71
C ALA A 192 18.92 -1.31 -21.80
N LEU A 193 19.04 -0.01 -21.52
CA LEU A 193 20.05 0.53 -20.62
C LEU A 193 19.86 0.06 -19.18
N ASN A 194 18.60 0.01 -18.71
CA ASN A 194 18.28 -0.47 -17.36
C ASN A 194 18.68 -1.95 -17.20
N LYS A 195 18.39 -2.79 -18.20
CA LYS A 195 18.80 -4.20 -18.19
C LYS A 195 20.32 -4.35 -18.15
N GLU A 196 21.05 -3.56 -18.93
CA GLU A 196 22.52 -3.56 -18.88
C GLU A 196 23.03 -3.15 -17.49
N LEU A 197 22.42 -2.13 -16.87
CA LEU A 197 22.76 -1.67 -15.54
C LEU A 197 22.51 -2.74 -14.47
N GLU A 198 21.37 -3.43 -14.52
CA GLU A 198 21.01 -4.52 -13.60
C GLU A 198 22.02 -5.68 -13.68
N GLU A 199 22.50 -6.04 -14.88
CA GLU A 199 23.54 -7.07 -15.03
C GLU A 199 24.90 -6.60 -14.49
N LEU A 200 25.25 -5.33 -14.68
CA LEU A 200 26.49 -4.76 -14.13
C LEU A 200 26.47 -4.70 -12.59
N GLN A 201 25.32 -4.40 -11.99
CA GLN A 201 25.18 -4.34 -10.52
C GLN A 201 25.38 -5.69 -9.83
N LYS A 202 25.28 -6.81 -10.56
CA LYS A 202 25.60 -8.15 -10.04
C LYS A 202 27.11 -8.38 -9.90
N GLN A 203 27.95 -7.51 -10.44
CA GLN A 203 29.41 -7.61 -10.35
C GLN A 203 29.91 -7.10 -8.98
N PRO A 204 31.07 -7.58 -8.48
CA PRO A 204 31.58 -7.19 -7.16
C PRO A 204 31.82 -5.69 -6.96
N ASP A 205 32.11 -4.95 -8.03
CA ASP A 205 32.32 -3.50 -8.02
C ASP A 205 31.06 -2.71 -8.44
N GLY A 206 29.94 -3.39 -8.64
CA GLY A 206 28.69 -2.81 -9.13
C GLY A 206 28.78 -2.18 -10.52
N GLY A 207 29.77 -2.57 -11.34
CA GLY A 207 29.97 -2.05 -12.69
C GLY A 207 30.70 -0.70 -12.79
N GLY A 208 31.18 -0.17 -11.66
CA GLY A 208 32.07 0.99 -11.59
C GLY A 208 31.68 2.17 -12.50
N LYS A 209 32.62 2.60 -13.34
CA LYS A 209 32.43 3.74 -14.26
C LYS A 209 31.31 3.50 -15.28
N ARG A 210 31.16 2.27 -15.77
CA ARG A 210 30.16 1.95 -16.80
C ARG A 210 28.74 2.11 -16.26
N ALA A 211 28.49 1.68 -15.03
CA ALA A 211 27.20 1.88 -14.37
C ALA A 211 26.82 3.39 -14.30
N LEU A 212 27.77 4.26 -13.95
CA LEU A 212 27.56 5.71 -13.93
C LEU A 212 27.27 6.30 -15.32
N GLU A 213 27.94 5.81 -16.37
CA GLU A 213 27.67 6.22 -17.75
C GLU A 213 26.24 5.85 -18.18
N LEU A 214 25.77 4.65 -17.84
CA LEU A 214 24.41 4.21 -18.13
C LEU A 214 23.37 5.06 -17.38
N ILE A 215 23.58 5.31 -16.08
CA ILE A 215 22.68 6.16 -15.28
C ILE A 215 22.56 7.56 -15.89
N ASN A 216 23.68 8.14 -16.34
CA ASN A 216 23.66 9.47 -16.97
C ASN A 216 22.92 9.46 -18.32
N LYS A 217 23.06 8.40 -19.12
CA LYS A 217 22.28 8.24 -20.35
C LYS A 217 20.79 8.10 -20.07
N MET A 218 20.41 7.25 -19.13
CA MET A 218 19.01 7.04 -18.74
C MET A 218 18.36 8.34 -18.24
N ARG A 219 19.07 9.16 -17.46
CA ARG A 219 18.60 10.48 -17.02
C ARG A 219 18.37 11.46 -18.17
N GLY A 220 19.08 11.29 -19.28
CA GLY A 220 18.94 12.12 -20.49
C GLY A 220 17.76 11.74 -21.37
N ILE A 221 17.12 10.58 -21.14
CA ILE A 221 15.96 10.15 -21.90
C ILE A 221 14.77 11.05 -21.55
N SER A 222 14.37 11.86 -22.52
CA SER A 222 13.22 12.77 -22.44
C SER A 222 12.21 12.41 -23.54
N GLY A 223 10.94 12.80 -23.37
CA GLY A 223 9.91 12.58 -24.39
C GLY A 223 9.35 11.16 -24.42
N ALA A 224 9.18 10.55 -23.25
CA ALA A 224 8.58 9.24 -23.10
C ALA A 224 7.21 9.14 -23.81
N PRO A 225 6.85 7.98 -24.40
CA PRO A 225 5.57 7.77 -25.08
C PRO A 225 4.39 8.28 -24.27
N LYS A 226 3.41 8.91 -24.94
CA LYS A 226 2.16 9.28 -24.27
C LYS A 226 1.41 8.00 -23.92
N VAL A 227 1.18 7.78 -22.63
CA VAL A 227 0.40 6.64 -22.16
C VAL A 227 -1.08 6.97 -22.30
N PRO A 228 -1.86 6.15 -23.03
CA PRO A 228 -3.31 6.30 -23.08
C PRO A 228 -3.91 6.14 -21.68
N MET A 229 -4.80 7.06 -21.30
CA MET A 229 -5.59 6.89 -20.09
C MET A 229 -6.82 6.03 -20.39
N PRO A 230 -7.22 5.12 -19.49
CA PRO A 230 -8.52 4.46 -19.58
C PRO A 230 -9.61 5.53 -19.66
N GLN A 231 -10.56 5.34 -20.58
CA GLN A 231 -11.73 6.22 -20.73
C GLN A 231 -12.83 5.85 -19.75
#